data_AF-A0A3D4NJE9-F1
#
_entry.id   AF-A0A3D4NJE9-F1
#
_cell.length_a   1.000
_cell.length_b   1.000
_cell.length_c   1.000
_cell.angle_alpha   90.00
_cell.angle_beta   90.00
_cell.angle_gamma   90.00
#
_symmetry.space_group_name_H-M   'P 1'
#
loop_
_entity.id
_entity.type
_entity.pdbx_description
1 polymer ?
#
loop_
_entity_poly.entity_id
_entity_poly.type
_entity_poly.pdbx_seq_one_letter_code
_entity_poly.pdbx_strand_id
1 'polypeptide(L)'
;MKVEQLTCNIGAELIGVNLADAVHDDGLFAEIRAQLLKHRVVFLRDQDISRTEHVAFARRFGELEDHPVAGSDPDHPGLVRIYKNPDQPMDR
;
A
#
# COMPACT_ATOMS: atom_id res chain seq x y z
N MET A 1 11.59 6.38 11.72
CA MET A 1 11.56 5.24 10.78
C MET A 1 12.96 4.63 10.62
N LYS A 2 13.08 3.30 10.67
CA LYS A 2 14.31 2.57 10.29
C LYS A 2 14.10 1.91 8.92
N VAL A 3 15.13 1.92 8.06
CA VAL A 3 15.07 1.35 6.70
C VAL A 3 16.03 0.16 6.60
N GLU A 4 15.52 -1.02 6.29
CA GLU A 4 16.32 -2.23 6.05
C GLU A 4 16.24 -2.63 4.58
N GLN A 5 17.34 -2.46 3.85
CA GLN A 5 17.41 -2.84 2.45
C GLN A 5 17.43 -4.37 2.28
N LEU A 6 16.56 -4.90 1.41
CA LEU A 6 16.39 -6.34 1.25
C LEU A 6 17.34 -6.95 0.21
N THR A 7 17.61 -6.21 -0.88
CA THR A 7 18.55 -6.64 -1.93
C THR A 7 19.38 -5.45 -2.39
N CYS A 8 20.48 -5.70 -3.11
CA CYS A 8 21.38 -4.65 -3.59
C CYS A 8 20.71 -3.60 -4.47
N ASN A 9 19.61 -3.93 -5.15
CA ASN A 9 19.05 -3.07 -6.21
C ASN A 9 17.56 -2.73 -6.04
N ILE A 10 16.81 -3.49 -5.23
CA ILE A 10 15.37 -3.29 -5.07
C ILE A 10 14.88 -3.78 -3.70
N GLY A 11 13.90 -3.09 -3.13
CA GLY A 11 13.23 -3.50 -1.91
C GLY A 11 13.88 -2.99 -0.63
N ALA A 12 13.04 -2.47 0.26
CA ALA A 12 13.37 -2.14 1.63
C ALA A 12 12.18 -2.41 2.57
N GLU A 13 12.45 -2.82 3.80
CA GLU A 13 11.48 -2.85 4.88
C GLU A 13 11.56 -1.55 5.70
N LEU A 14 10.39 -0.94 5.98
CA LEU A 14 10.27 0.25 6.82
C LEU A 14 9.76 -0.16 8.20
N ILE A 15 10.62 -0.02 9.21
CA ILE A 15 10.36 -0.48 10.58
C ILE A 15 10.04 0.72 11.47
N GLY A 16 9.07 0.53 12.38
CA GLY A 16 8.62 1.56 13.31
C GLY A 16 7.80 2.65 12.60
N VAL A 17 6.94 2.23 11.67
CA VAL A 17 6.05 3.09 10.88
C VAL A 17 4.64 2.48 10.93
N ASN A 18 3.65 3.32 11.18
CA ASN A 18 2.24 2.99 11.01
C ASN A 18 1.68 3.82 9.84
N LEU A 19 1.06 3.15 8.86
CA LEU A 19 0.47 3.79 7.69
C LEU A 19 -0.68 4.73 8.05
N ALA A 20 -1.43 4.45 9.12
CA ALA A 20 -2.52 5.32 9.58
C ALA A 20 -2.00 6.72 9.96
N ASP A 21 -0.84 6.80 10.63
CA ASP A 21 -0.22 8.07 11.01
C ASP A 21 0.22 8.86 9.76
N ALA A 22 0.73 8.16 8.73
CA ALA A 22 1.18 8.76 7.49
C ALA A 22 0.04 9.35 6.64
N VAL A 23 -1.23 9.05 6.95
CA VAL A 23 -2.39 9.73 6.35
C VAL A 23 -2.45 11.20 6.79
N HIS A 24 -2.05 11.47 8.04
CA HIS A 24 -2.21 12.77 8.69
C HIS A 24 -0.88 13.54 8.86
N ASP A 25 0.26 12.86 8.74
CA ASP A 25 1.59 13.44 8.86
C ASP A 25 2.28 13.57 7.48
N ASP A 26 2.39 14.81 6.99
CA ASP A 26 3.04 15.13 5.72
C ASP A 26 4.53 14.78 5.70
N GLY A 27 5.22 14.93 6.84
CA GLY A 27 6.64 14.63 6.96
C GLY A 27 6.89 13.12 6.86
N LEU A 28 6.12 12.34 7.63
CA LEU A 28 6.18 10.88 7.57
C LEU A 28 5.83 10.36 6.17
N PHE A 29 4.78 10.89 5.54
CA PHE A 29 4.43 10.52 4.16
C PHE A 29 5.55 10.84 3.18
N ALA A 30 6.14 12.03 3.27
CA ALA A 30 7.24 12.44 2.40
C ALA A 30 8.46 11.52 2.53
N GLU A 31 8.78 11.08 3.76
CA GLU A 31 9.84 10.11 4.01
C GLU A 31 9.52 8.75 3.38
N ILE A 32 8.31 8.21 3.58
CA ILE A 32 7.89 6.93 2.98
C ILE A 32 7.96 7.01 1.45
N ARG A 33 7.45 8.10 0.86
CA ARG A 33 7.51 8.32 -0.59
C ARG A 33 8.95 8.40 -1.10
N ALA A 34 9.85 9.05 -0.37
CA ALA A 34 11.27 9.09 -0.72
C ALA A 34 11.91 7.69 -0.70
N GLN A 35 11.56 6.86 0.30
CA GLN A 35 12.04 5.47 0.35
C GLN A 35 11.47 4.63 -0.80
N LEU A 36 10.19 4.80 -1.15
CA LEU A 36 9.59 4.13 -2.30
C LEU A 36 10.32 4.50 -3.60
N LEU A 37 10.58 5.79 -3.83
CA LEU A 37 11.29 6.23 -5.04
C LEU A 37 12.72 5.69 -5.12
N LYS A 38 13.42 5.60 -3.99
CA LYS A 38 14.79 5.07 -3.91
C LYS A 38 14.83 3.55 -4.10
N HIS A 39 13.96 2.82 -3.40
CA HIS A 39 13.99 1.36 -3.30
C HIS A 39 13.03 0.64 -4.25
N ARG A 40 12.20 1.39 -4.98
CA ARG A 40 11.18 0.95 -5.96
C ARG A 40 10.00 0.19 -5.37
N VAL A 41 10.23 -0.59 -4.33
CA VAL A 41 9.21 -1.29 -3.54
C VAL A 41 9.60 -1.19 -2.07
N VAL A 42 8.61 -0.98 -1.21
CA VAL A 42 8.80 -0.96 0.24
C VAL A 42 7.80 -1.89 0.92
N PHE A 43 8.23 -2.50 2.01
CA PHE A 43 7.43 -3.41 2.81
C PHE A 43 7.25 -2.85 4.21
N LEU A 44 6.04 -2.98 4.75
CA LEU A 44 5.69 -2.60 6.10
C LEU A 44 5.01 -3.80 6.75
N ARG A 45 5.48 -4.21 7.93
CA ARG A 45 4.93 -5.32 8.69
C ARG A 45 3.95 -4.81 9.75
N ASP A 46 3.09 -5.71 10.21
CA ASP A 46 2.22 -5.50 11.38
C ASP A 46 1.31 -4.26 11.25
N GLN A 47 0.80 -4.00 10.05
CA GLN A 47 -0.13 -2.91 9.77
C GLN A 47 -1.56 -3.36 10.07
N ASP A 48 -2.03 -3.08 11.29
CA ASP A 48 -3.44 -3.20 11.66
C ASP A 48 -4.16 -1.90 11.29
N ILE A 49 -4.59 -1.80 10.03
CA ILE A 49 -5.26 -0.61 9.48
C ILE A 49 -6.64 -0.97 8.95
N SER A 50 -7.58 -0.04 9.11
CA SER A 50 -8.89 -0.12 8.48
C SER A 50 -8.77 0.04 6.95
N ARG A 51 -9.80 -0.43 6.24
CA ARG A 51 -9.89 -0.22 4.78
C ARG A 51 -9.93 1.27 4.41
N THR A 52 -10.55 2.09 5.25
CA THR A 52 -10.60 3.54 5.08
C THR A 52 -9.20 4.16 5.18
N GLU A 53 -8.40 3.76 6.18
CA GLU A 53 -7.01 4.22 6.31
C GLU A 53 -6.15 3.73 5.14
N HIS A 54 -6.35 2.49 4.68
CA HIS A 54 -5.64 1.97 3.51
C HIS A 54 -5.93 2.80 2.25
N VAL A 55 -7.21 3.09 1.97
CA VAL A 55 -7.61 3.96 0.85
C VAL A 55 -7.06 5.38 1.02
N ALA A 56 -7.14 5.94 2.22
CA ALA A 56 -6.67 7.29 2.50
C ALA A 56 -5.15 7.41 2.31
N PHE A 57 -4.37 6.42 2.78
CA PHE A 57 -2.94 6.37 2.56
C PHE A 57 -2.58 6.26 1.07
N ALA A 58 -3.28 5.40 0.32
CA ALA A 58 -3.05 5.25 -1.12
C ALA A 58 -3.34 6.54 -1.89
N ARG A 59 -4.42 7.27 -1.54
CA ARG A 59 -4.77 8.57 -2.16
C ARG A 59 -3.71 9.65 -2.00
N ARG A 60 -2.84 9.54 -0.99
CA ARG A 60 -1.71 10.47 -0.83
C ARG A 60 -0.71 10.38 -1.99
N PHE A 61 -0.67 9.27 -2.73
CA PHE A 61 0.19 9.10 -3.91
C PHE A 61 -0.44 9.62 -5.20
N GLY A 62 -1.76 9.84 -5.24
CA GLY A 62 -2.50 10.28 -6.42
C GLY A 62 -3.95 9.78 -6.41
N GLU A 63 -4.68 10.06 -7.49
CA GLU A 63 -6.04 9.53 -7.68
C GLU A 63 -6.01 8.00 -7.78
N LEU A 64 -6.98 7.34 -7.15
CA LEU A 64 -7.11 5.89 -7.20
C LEU A 64 -7.86 5.47 -8.47
N GLU A 65 -7.38 4.39 -9.08
CA GLU A 65 -8.03 3.79 -10.24
C GLU A 65 -9.08 2.77 -9.80
N ASP A 66 -10.20 2.72 -10.52
CA ASP A 66 -11.12 1.59 -10.45
C ASP A 66 -10.65 0.48 -11.39
N HIS A 67 -10.62 -0.76 -10.90
CA HIS A 67 -10.13 -1.88 -11.71
C HIS A 67 -11.20 -2.36 -12.71
N PRO A 68 -10.88 -2.50 -14.01
CA PRO A 68 -11.88 -2.75 -15.05
C PRO A 68 -12.54 -4.13 -14.97
N VAL A 69 -11.87 -5.12 -14.37
CA VAL A 69 -12.34 -6.52 -14.31
C VAL A 69 -12.85 -6.93 -12.92
N ALA A 70 -12.41 -6.23 -11.87
CA ALA A 70 -12.70 -6.56 -10.49
C ALA A 70 -13.30 -5.32 -9.85
N GLY A 71 -14.58 -5.38 -9.49
CA GLY A 71 -15.27 -4.24 -8.90
C GLY A 71 -14.58 -3.76 -7.62
N SER A 72 -14.49 -2.45 -7.46
CA SER A 72 -14.12 -1.81 -6.21
C SER A 72 -15.04 -2.27 -5.08
N ASP A 73 -14.55 -2.24 -3.84
CA ASP A 73 -15.34 -2.53 -2.66
C ASP A 73 -16.53 -1.55 -2.59
N PRO A 74 -17.77 -2.02 -2.34
CA PRO A 74 -18.97 -1.18 -2.40
C PRO A 74 -18.91 0.04 -1.47
N ASP A 75 -18.26 -0.12 -0.31
CA ASP A 75 -18.17 0.92 0.70
C ASP A 75 -16.88 1.76 0.55
N HIS A 76 -15.91 1.27 -0.24
CA HIS A 76 -14.57 1.87 -0.38
C HIS A 76 -14.09 1.91 -1.85
N PRO A 77 -14.50 2.92 -2.63
CA PRO A 77 -14.06 3.12 -4.00
C PRO A 77 -12.53 3.20 -4.13
N GLY A 78 -11.97 2.51 -5.12
CA GLY A 78 -10.51 2.36 -5.33
C GLY A 78 -9.86 1.22 -4.52
N LEU A 79 -10.61 0.53 -3.64
CA LEU A 79 -10.13 -0.68 -2.97
C LEU A 79 -10.58 -1.92 -3.75
N VAL A 80 -9.65 -2.71 -4.26
CA VAL A 80 -9.95 -3.98 -4.96
C VAL A 80 -9.61 -5.15 -4.06
N ARG A 81 -10.53 -6.11 -3.93
CA ARG A 81 -10.33 -7.32 -3.14
C ARG A 81 -9.86 -8.47 -4.02
N ILE A 82 -8.60 -8.86 -3.86
CA ILE A 82 -8.00 -9.98 -4.59
C ILE A 82 -8.15 -11.24 -3.75
N TYR A 83 -9.16 -12.07 -4.06
CA TYR A 83 -9.35 -13.39 -3.47
C TYR A 83 -8.98 -14.47 -4.47
N LYS A 84 -8.35 -15.53 -3.98
CA LYS A 84 -8.08 -16.74 -4.76
C LYS A 84 -8.58 -17.95 -3.99
N ASN A 85 -9.60 -18.59 -4.54
CA ASN A 85 -10.10 -19.88 -4.05
C ASN A 85 -9.61 -21.01 -4.96
N PRO A 86 -9.44 -22.25 -4.44
CA PRO A 86 -9.00 -23.39 -5.26
C PRO A 86 -9.90 -23.67 -6.46
N ASP A 87 -11.20 -23.37 -6.34
CA ASP A 87 -12.22 -23.61 -7.37
C ASP A 87 -12.36 -22.47 -8.38
N GLN A 88 -11.61 -21.37 -8.21
CA GLN A 88 -11.68 -20.22 -9.11
C GLN A 88 -10.75 -20.44 -10.31
N PRO A 89 -11.27 -20.40 -11.56
CA PRO A 89 -10.41 -20.51 -12.75
C PRO A 89 -9.42 -19.33 -12.80
N MET A 90 -8.25 -19.54 -13.41
CA MET A 90 -7.32 -18.45 -13.69
C MET A 90 -8.00 -17.40 -14.56
N ASP A 91 -7.95 -16.13 -14.14
CA ASP A 91 -8.23 -15.00 -15.03
C ASP A 91 -7.25 -15.11 -16.21
N ARG A 92 -7.81 -15.30 -17.41
CA ARG A 92 -7.08 -15.48 -18.67
C ARG A 92 -7.06 -14.19 -19.48
#